data_AF-A0A662AFU9-F1
#
_entry.id   AF-A0A662AFU9-F1
#
_cell.length_a   1.000
_cell.length_b   1.000
_cell.length_c   1.000
_cell.angle_alpha   90.00
_cell.angle_beta   90.00
_cell.angle_gamma   90.00
#
_symmetry.space_group_name_H-M   'P 1'
#
loop_
_entity.id
_entity.type
_entity.pdbx_description
1 polymer ?
#
loop_
_entity_poly.entity_id
_entity_poly.type
_entity_poly.pdbx_seq_one_letter_code
_entity_poly.pdbx_strand_id
1 'polypeptide(L)'
;MSTKVELSEEKFNDFLRCLTNLKEVCNDVDIRDGFIRQRSNDKTSVFEIDMTPVLNTVNMAISDIKRKLDLLKTFAGQKIDLEIFDGDPGYFTFADSYSSLKFISPSLQYIDNKYMTEDELERIFVMNDEELICEHDLTSMITERIRVVTQSFNTDSIQVLFEGETASIKAATQAKDQFANFVTGITTNMILEDCSALLSTIPFGIDHDTDVEFKMFKDVTQDISLNKFETNLGDINMKILTRSAIVKDED
;
A
#
# COMPACT_ATOMS: atom_id res chain seq x y z
N MET A 1 24.97 -13.69 10.27
CA MET A 1 24.19 -14.96 10.37
C MET A 1 23.60 -15.23 9.00
N SER A 2 23.36 -16.49 8.59
CA SER A 2 22.72 -16.78 7.31
C SER A 2 21.34 -17.40 7.51
N THR A 3 20.32 -16.80 6.92
CA THR A 3 18.95 -17.33 6.87
C THR A 3 18.69 -17.88 5.48
N LYS A 4 18.04 -19.04 5.38
CA LYS A 4 17.63 -19.65 4.11
C LYS A 4 16.14 -19.84 4.09
N VAL A 5 15.53 -19.46 2.98
CA VAL A 5 14.09 -19.54 2.74
C VAL A 5 13.89 -20.19 1.38
N GLU A 6 13.07 -21.23 1.34
CA GLU A 6 12.65 -21.84 0.10
C GLU A 6 11.29 -21.24 -0.30
N LEU A 7 11.24 -20.63 -1.47
CA LEU A 7 10.04 -20.04 -2.05
C LEU A 7 9.52 -20.97 -3.13
N SER A 8 8.28 -21.45 -2.97
CA SER A 8 7.57 -22.09 -4.07
C SER A 8 7.34 -21.08 -5.21
N GLU A 9 7.01 -21.59 -6.39
CA GLU A 9 6.67 -20.75 -7.55
C GLU A 9 5.59 -19.71 -7.21
N GLU A 10 4.53 -20.15 -6.54
CA GLU A 10 3.43 -19.30 -6.06
C GLU A 10 3.91 -18.21 -5.09
N LYS A 11 4.63 -18.61 -4.03
CA LYS A 11 5.19 -17.67 -3.03
C LYS A 11 6.14 -16.65 -3.65
N PHE A 12 6.94 -17.06 -4.63
CA PHE A 12 7.83 -16.14 -5.32
C PHE A 12 7.05 -15.18 -6.22
N ASN A 13 6.00 -15.65 -6.90
CA ASN A 13 5.13 -14.77 -7.69
C ASN A 13 4.39 -13.75 -6.80
N ASP A 14 3.89 -14.16 -5.64
CA ASP A 14 3.26 -13.24 -4.67
C ASP A 14 4.25 -12.20 -4.15
N PHE A 15 5.49 -12.63 -3.82
CA PHE A 15 6.58 -11.71 -3.49
C PHE A 15 6.81 -10.67 -4.61
N LEU A 16 6.88 -11.12 -5.88
CA LEU A 16 7.05 -10.23 -7.03
C LEU A 16 5.86 -9.27 -7.21
N ARG A 17 4.62 -9.72 -6.98
CA ARG A 17 3.41 -8.89 -7.05
C ARG A 17 3.42 -7.81 -5.97
N CYS A 18 3.78 -8.15 -4.72
CA CYS A 18 3.96 -7.16 -3.65
C CYS A 18 5.03 -6.12 -3.99
N LEU A 19 6.20 -6.54 -4.48
CA LEU A 19 7.23 -5.59 -4.93
C LEU A 19 6.73 -4.73 -6.11
N THR A 20 5.88 -5.31 -6.97
CA THR A 20 5.28 -4.59 -8.10
C THR A 20 4.33 -3.49 -7.63
N ASN A 21 3.55 -3.73 -6.57
CA ASN A 21 2.68 -2.72 -5.95
C ASN A 21 3.49 -1.53 -5.40
N LEU A 22 4.69 -1.80 -4.87
CA LEU A 22 5.53 -0.76 -4.26
C LEU A 22 6.40 0.00 -5.28
N LYS A 23 6.73 -0.59 -6.43
CA LYS A 23 7.79 -0.07 -7.34
C LYS A 23 7.53 1.32 -7.92
N GLU A 24 6.27 1.74 -8.05
CA GLU A 24 5.93 3.04 -8.64
C GLU A 24 5.80 4.15 -7.59
N VAL A 25 5.72 3.77 -6.31
CA VAL A 25 5.44 4.68 -5.18
C VAL A 25 6.55 4.70 -4.13
N CYS A 26 7.45 3.72 -4.16
CA CYS A 26 8.64 3.61 -3.31
C CYS A 26 9.89 3.42 -4.18
N ASN A 27 11.00 4.04 -3.81
CA ASN A 27 12.32 3.80 -4.41
C ASN A 27 12.96 2.53 -3.87
N ASP A 28 12.70 2.23 -2.60
CA ASP A 28 13.30 1.14 -1.85
C ASP A 28 12.24 0.36 -1.08
N VAL A 29 12.60 -0.85 -0.64
CA VAL A 29 11.80 -1.66 0.28
C VAL A 29 12.67 -2.15 1.42
N ASP A 30 12.25 -1.88 2.65
CA ASP A 30 12.92 -2.36 3.86
C ASP A 30 12.02 -3.36 4.59
N ILE A 31 12.41 -4.64 4.56
CA ILE A 31 11.69 -5.74 5.22
C ILE A 31 12.37 -6.00 6.56
N ARG A 32 11.59 -5.90 7.64
CA ARG A 32 12.05 -6.22 9.00
C ARG A 32 11.15 -7.21 9.68
N ASP A 33 11.75 -8.28 10.18
CA ASP A 33 11.04 -9.39 10.83
C ASP A 33 9.89 -9.96 9.99
N GLY A 34 10.02 -9.90 8.65
CA GLY A 34 8.99 -10.29 7.70
C GLY A 34 7.93 -9.23 7.37
N PHE A 35 8.03 -8.01 7.90
CA PHE A 35 7.11 -6.92 7.62
C PHE A 35 7.73 -5.85 6.73
N ILE A 36 6.95 -5.34 5.78
CA ILE A 36 7.23 -4.06 5.12
C ILE A 36 6.36 -3.03 5.81
N ARG A 37 6.96 -2.13 6.59
CA ARG A 37 6.26 -0.99 7.19
C ARG A 37 6.96 0.30 6.83
N GLN A 38 6.49 1.02 5.81
CA GLN A 38 7.21 2.19 5.29
C GLN A 38 6.27 3.20 4.60
N ARG A 39 6.75 4.44 4.47
CA ARG A 39 6.06 5.51 3.72
C ARG A 39 6.36 5.44 2.24
N SER A 40 5.38 5.84 1.41
CA SER A 40 5.61 6.19 0.02
C SER A 40 6.59 7.37 -0.11
N ASN A 41 7.18 7.54 -1.29
CA ASN A 41 8.13 8.62 -1.61
C ASN A 41 7.55 10.02 -1.38
N ASP A 42 6.27 10.20 -1.73
CA ASP A 42 5.51 11.45 -1.56
C ASP A 42 4.96 11.63 -0.12
N LYS A 43 5.12 10.60 0.73
CA LYS A 43 4.64 10.53 2.12
C LYS A 43 3.12 10.60 2.27
N THR A 44 2.35 10.38 1.20
CA THR A 44 0.88 10.39 1.26
C THR A 44 0.30 9.09 1.81
N SER A 45 1.05 7.99 1.72
CA SER A 45 0.62 6.66 2.16
C SER A 45 1.66 5.98 3.04
N VAL A 46 1.20 5.18 3.99
CA VAL A 46 2.00 4.20 4.72
C VAL A 46 1.51 2.81 4.35
N PHE A 47 2.44 1.93 4.00
CA PHE A 47 2.18 0.52 3.78
C PHE A 47 2.57 -0.25 5.03
N GLU A 48 1.74 -1.20 5.43
CA GLU A 48 2.06 -2.29 6.34
C GLU A 48 1.69 -3.59 5.63
N ILE A 49 2.69 -4.39 5.28
CA ILE A 49 2.51 -5.65 4.53
C ILE A 49 3.19 -6.76 5.32
N ASP A 50 2.42 -7.80 5.66
CA ASP A 50 2.91 -8.99 6.35
C ASP A 50 3.41 -10.03 5.35
N MET A 51 4.72 -10.06 5.14
CA MET A 51 5.38 -11.01 4.25
C MET A 51 5.76 -12.31 4.97
N THR A 52 5.45 -12.48 6.27
CA THR A 52 5.84 -13.67 7.02
C THR A 52 5.32 -14.99 6.42
N PRO A 53 4.12 -15.08 5.80
CA PRO A 53 3.68 -16.32 5.15
C PRO A 53 4.56 -16.74 3.96
N VAL A 54 5.23 -15.78 3.33
CA VAL A 54 6.06 -15.98 2.14
C VAL A 54 7.55 -16.10 2.51
N LEU A 55 8.06 -15.16 3.29
CA LEU A 55 9.49 -15.04 3.58
C LEU A 55 9.88 -15.57 4.97
N ASN A 56 8.91 -15.92 5.84
CA ASN A 56 9.11 -16.08 7.28
C ASN A 56 9.66 -14.78 7.92
N THR A 57 10.27 -14.89 9.10
CA THR A 57 10.91 -13.77 9.79
C THR A 57 12.28 -13.48 9.18
N VAL A 58 12.35 -12.48 8.29
CA VAL A 58 13.60 -12.08 7.63
C VAL A 58 13.83 -10.57 7.72
N ASN A 59 15.11 -10.20 7.63
CA ASN A 59 15.56 -8.82 7.56
C ASN A 59 16.29 -8.62 6.23
N MET A 60 15.74 -7.77 5.35
CA MET A 60 16.27 -7.54 4.00
C MET A 60 15.89 -6.16 3.49
N ALA A 61 16.87 -5.38 3.03
CA ALA A 61 16.64 -4.09 2.38
C ALA A 61 16.96 -4.17 0.89
N ILE A 62 16.01 -3.76 0.06
CA ILE A 62 16.08 -3.74 -1.40
C ILE A 62 16.07 -2.29 -1.86
N SER A 63 17.25 -1.72 -2.13
CA SER A 63 17.33 -0.41 -2.79
C SER A 63 17.05 -0.49 -4.29
N ASP A 64 16.64 0.61 -4.92
CA ASP A 64 16.36 0.67 -6.38
C ASP A 64 15.46 -0.49 -6.82
N ILE A 65 14.29 -0.57 -6.15
CA ILE A 65 13.36 -1.68 -6.32
C ILE A 65 12.95 -1.86 -7.77
N LYS A 66 12.77 -0.75 -8.51
CA LYS A 66 12.34 -0.79 -9.91
C LYS A 66 13.30 -1.61 -10.77
N ARG A 67 14.60 -1.34 -10.69
CA ARG A 67 15.62 -2.09 -11.44
C ARG A 67 15.81 -3.51 -10.91
N LYS A 68 15.84 -3.70 -9.60
CA LYS A 68 16.06 -5.05 -9.03
C LYS A 68 14.87 -5.97 -9.28
N LEU A 69 13.66 -5.46 -9.24
CA LEU A 69 12.45 -6.20 -9.55
C LEU A 69 12.47 -6.73 -10.99
N ASP A 70 12.92 -5.94 -11.97
CA ASP A 70 13.03 -6.41 -13.35
C ASP A 70 14.01 -7.57 -13.50
N LEU A 71 15.08 -7.59 -12.69
CA LEU A 71 16.00 -8.73 -12.63
C LEU A 71 15.37 -9.92 -11.90
N LEU A 72 14.65 -9.70 -10.79
CA LEU A 72 13.98 -10.78 -10.06
C LEU A 72 12.90 -11.47 -10.89
N LYS A 73 12.23 -10.73 -11.78
CA LYS A 73 11.24 -11.31 -12.72
C LYS A 73 11.81 -12.35 -13.67
N THR A 74 13.13 -12.41 -13.90
CA THR A 74 13.73 -13.46 -14.73
C THR A 74 13.64 -14.85 -14.09
N PHE A 75 13.36 -14.90 -12.79
CA PHE A 75 13.15 -16.12 -12.00
C PHE A 75 11.66 -16.47 -11.84
N ALA A 76 10.74 -15.70 -12.43
CA ALA A 76 9.31 -15.96 -12.33
C ALA A 76 8.94 -17.34 -12.91
N GLY A 77 8.00 -18.03 -12.28
CA GLY A 77 7.63 -19.39 -12.68
C GLY A 77 8.61 -20.48 -12.22
N GLN A 78 9.56 -20.15 -11.35
CA GLN A 78 10.52 -21.10 -10.78
C GLN A 78 10.40 -21.18 -9.26
N LYS A 79 10.85 -22.31 -8.70
CA LYS A 79 11.11 -22.46 -7.27
C LYS A 79 12.44 -21.78 -6.96
N ILE A 80 12.47 -20.97 -5.90
CA ILE A 80 13.62 -20.11 -5.57
C ILE A 80 14.15 -20.39 -4.17
N ASP A 81 15.45 -20.61 -4.08
CA ASP A 81 16.18 -20.62 -2.81
C ASP A 81 16.70 -19.20 -2.54
N LEU A 82 16.17 -18.57 -1.50
CA LEU A 82 16.61 -17.27 -0.99
C LEU A 82 17.58 -17.48 0.19
N GLU A 83 18.81 -17.01 0.03
CA GLU A 83 19.79 -16.94 1.10
C GLU A 83 20.05 -15.49 1.49
N ILE A 84 19.92 -15.16 2.78
CA ILE A 84 20.16 -13.83 3.34
C ILE A 84 21.33 -13.93 4.32
N PHE A 85 22.37 -13.14 4.10
CA PHE A 85 23.54 -13.05 4.96
C PHE A 85 23.61 -11.69 5.64
N ASP A 86 23.45 -11.69 6.96
CA ASP A 86 23.52 -10.51 7.82
C ASP A 86 24.94 -10.36 8.39
N GLY A 87 25.91 -10.05 7.52
CA GLY A 87 27.29 -9.74 7.90
C GLY A 87 27.75 -8.41 7.31
N ASP A 88 29.06 -8.20 7.24
CA ASP A 88 29.63 -6.98 6.67
C ASP A 88 30.59 -7.31 5.50
N PRO A 89 30.18 -7.11 4.22
CA PRO A 89 28.88 -6.58 3.80
C PRO A 89 27.78 -7.64 3.86
N GLY A 90 26.57 -7.21 4.18
CA GLY A 90 25.36 -8.03 4.10
C GLY A 90 24.98 -8.27 2.65
N TYR A 91 24.29 -9.36 2.35
CA TYR A 91 23.80 -9.64 1.02
C TYR A 91 22.60 -10.60 1.04
N PHE A 92 21.92 -10.68 -0.10
CA PHE A 92 20.90 -11.69 -0.34
C PHE A 92 21.06 -12.27 -1.75
N THR A 93 20.82 -13.56 -1.88
CA THR A 93 20.98 -14.32 -3.12
C THR A 93 19.69 -15.07 -3.41
N PHE A 94 19.13 -14.86 -4.60
CA PHE A 94 18.04 -15.67 -5.15
C PHE A 94 18.65 -16.68 -6.13
N ALA A 95 18.35 -17.96 -5.97
CA ALA A 95 18.87 -19.01 -6.83
C ALA A 95 17.77 -19.97 -7.27
N ASP A 96 17.82 -20.41 -8.53
CA ASP A 96 17.07 -21.56 -9.03
C ASP A 96 18.04 -22.71 -9.35
N SER A 97 17.56 -23.74 -10.07
CA SER A 97 18.40 -24.87 -10.47
C SER A 97 19.46 -24.54 -11.54
N TYR A 98 19.40 -23.37 -12.17
CA TYR A 98 20.22 -23.02 -13.34
C TYR A 98 21.16 -21.84 -13.09
N SER A 99 20.78 -20.92 -12.21
CA SER A 99 21.38 -19.60 -12.07
C SER A 99 21.16 -19.01 -10.68
N SER A 100 21.91 -17.96 -10.36
CA SER A 100 21.72 -17.21 -9.13
C SER A 100 21.99 -15.72 -9.34
N LEU A 101 21.30 -14.91 -8.56
CA LEU A 101 21.41 -13.46 -8.55
C LEU A 101 21.68 -12.99 -7.13
N LYS A 102 22.82 -12.33 -6.93
CA LYS A 102 23.27 -11.83 -5.63
C LYS A 102 23.23 -10.31 -5.60
N PHE A 103 22.60 -9.77 -4.56
CA PHE A 103 22.57 -8.35 -4.27
C PHE A 103 23.27 -8.07 -2.94
N ILE A 104 24.16 -7.07 -2.94
CA ILE A 104 24.72 -6.55 -1.70
C ILE A 104 23.66 -5.68 -1.02
N SER A 105 23.47 -5.89 0.28
CA SER A 105 22.53 -5.11 1.08
C SER A 105 22.97 -3.64 1.08
N PRO A 106 22.05 -2.69 0.82
CA PRO A 106 22.37 -1.28 0.89
C PRO A 106 22.64 -0.86 2.34
N SER A 107 23.41 0.21 2.53
CA SER A 107 23.53 0.81 3.85
C SER A 107 22.20 1.48 4.22
N LEU A 108 21.65 1.11 5.38
CA LEU A 108 20.32 1.53 5.82
C LEU A 108 20.17 3.05 5.97
N GLN A 109 21.28 3.76 6.17
CA GLN A 109 21.28 5.22 6.24
C GLN A 109 20.92 5.90 4.89
N TYR A 110 21.12 5.19 3.77
CA TYR A 110 20.85 5.68 2.41
C TYR A 110 19.57 5.10 1.80
N ILE A 111 18.77 4.36 2.57
CA ILE A 111 17.43 3.96 2.16
C ILE A 111 16.48 5.15 2.30
N ASP A 112 15.75 5.46 1.22
CA ASP A 112 14.74 6.52 1.17
C ASP A 112 13.49 6.11 1.97
N ASN A 113 12.92 4.95 1.64
CA ASN A 113 11.72 4.40 2.27
C ASN A 113 12.11 3.57 3.50
N LYS A 114 12.47 4.26 4.59
CA LYS A 114 12.89 3.60 5.83
C LYS A 114 11.76 2.82 6.47
N TYR A 115 12.12 1.67 7.05
CA TYR A 115 11.22 0.92 7.93
C TYR A 115 10.78 1.78 9.13
N MET A 116 9.52 1.62 9.49
CA MET A 116 8.85 2.25 10.63
C MET A 116 8.42 1.15 11.61
N THR A 117 8.53 1.40 12.91
CA THR A 117 8.04 0.45 13.92
C THR A 117 6.52 0.53 14.09
N GLU A 118 5.94 -0.48 14.73
CA GLU A 118 4.50 -0.49 15.06
C GLU A 118 4.16 0.70 15.97
N ASP A 119 4.93 0.91 17.04
CA ASP A 119 4.80 2.08 17.92
C ASP A 119 4.84 3.43 17.17
N GLU A 120 5.70 3.56 16.16
CA GLU A 120 5.77 4.78 15.36
C GLU A 120 4.50 4.95 14.52
N LEU A 121 4.00 3.86 13.94
CA LEU A 121 2.78 3.84 13.14
C LEU A 121 1.55 4.22 13.96
N GLU A 122 1.37 3.60 15.11
CA GLU A 122 0.24 3.84 16.02
C GLU A 122 0.22 5.27 16.54
N ARG A 123 1.38 5.90 16.73
CA ARG A 123 1.47 7.33 17.08
C ARG A 123 1.04 8.26 15.95
N ILE A 124 1.12 7.81 14.71
CA ILE A 124 0.69 8.58 13.54
C ILE A 124 -0.78 8.29 13.25
N PHE A 125 -1.23 7.04 13.30
CA PHE A 125 -2.59 6.65 12.95
C PHE A 125 -3.33 6.13 14.18
N VAL A 126 -3.83 7.07 14.98
CA VAL A 126 -4.69 6.76 16.13
C VAL A 126 -6.13 6.61 15.62
N MET A 127 -6.51 5.40 15.25
CA MET A 127 -7.86 5.08 14.79
C MET A 127 -8.69 4.58 15.96
N ASN A 128 -9.82 5.23 16.22
CA ASN A 128 -10.80 4.83 17.23
C ASN A 128 -12.13 4.54 16.53
N ASP A 129 -12.75 3.40 16.80
CA ASP A 129 -14.03 3.01 16.21
C ASP A 129 -15.17 3.97 16.59
N GLU A 130 -15.06 4.70 17.70
CA GLU A 130 -16.00 5.78 18.07
C GLU A 130 -15.95 6.96 17.09
N GLU A 131 -14.83 7.14 16.38
CA GLU A 131 -14.60 8.20 15.39
C GLU A 131 -14.72 7.68 13.94
N LEU A 132 -15.25 6.46 13.76
CA LEU A 132 -15.48 5.89 12.44
C LEU A 132 -16.52 6.74 11.69
N ILE A 133 -16.13 7.34 10.57
CA ILE A 133 -17.03 8.09 9.68
C ILE A 133 -17.84 7.11 8.83
N CYS A 134 -17.17 6.20 8.13
CA CYS A 134 -17.83 5.19 7.29
C CYS A 134 -16.92 3.97 7.04
N GLU A 135 -17.56 2.88 6.61
CA GLU A 135 -16.93 1.61 6.25
C GLU A 135 -17.61 1.07 4.98
N HIS A 136 -16.81 0.58 4.03
CA HIS A 136 -17.33 0.00 2.79
C HIS A 136 -16.33 -0.97 2.16
N ASP A 137 -16.83 -2.09 1.63
CA ASP A 137 -16.02 -3.03 0.86
C ASP A 137 -15.95 -2.61 -0.61
N LEU A 138 -14.74 -2.45 -1.12
CA LEU A 138 -14.48 -2.07 -2.50
C LEU A 138 -14.03 -3.28 -3.31
N THR A 139 -14.89 -3.74 -4.20
CA THR A 139 -14.56 -4.86 -5.08
C THR A 139 -13.37 -4.57 -6.00
N SER A 140 -12.69 -5.60 -6.48
CA SER A 140 -11.60 -5.47 -7.47
C SER A 140 -12.05 -4.74 -8.75
N MET A 141 -13.31 -4.90 -9.16
CA MET A 141 -13.87 -4.14 -10.28
C MET A 141 -13.93 -2.63 -10.00
N ILE A 142 -14.28 -2.23 -8.78
CA ILE A 142 -14.39 -0.80 -8.41
C ILE A 142 -13.01 -0.17 -8.29
N THR A 143 -12.07 -0.82 -7.60
CA THR A 143 -10.69 -0.33 -7.47
C THR A 143 -10.00 -0.22 -8.83
N GLU A 144 -10.19 -1.19 -9.73
CA GLU A 144 -9.69 -1.13 -11.11
C GLU A 144 -10.25 0.06 -11.89
N ARG A 145 -11.57 0.30 -11.79
CA ARG A 145 -12.20 1.45 -12.46
C ARG A 145 -11.69 2.77 -11.92
N ILE A 146 -11.52 2.88 -10.60
CA ILE A 146 -10.92 4.04 -9.97
C ILE A 146 -9.53 4.29 -10.56
N ARG A 147 -8.67 3.26 -10.59
CA ARG A 147 -7.31 3.33 -11.16
C ARG A 147 -7.29 3.81 -12.61
N VAL A 148 -8.11 3.20 -13.47
CA VAL A 148 -8.14 3.54 -14.91
C VAL A 148 -8.66 4.96 -15.12
N VAL A 149 -9.70 5.36 -14.40
CA VAL A 149 -10.27 6.70 -14.53
C VAL A 149 -9.32 7.77 -14.02
N THR A 150 -8.68 7.58 -12.86
CA THR A 150 -7.77 8.59 -12.29
C THR A 150 -6.54 8.79 -13.17
N GLN A 151 -6.00 7.72 -13.74
CA GLN A 151 -4.94 7.79 -14.76
C GLN A 151 -5.40 8.54 -16.01
N SER A 152 -6.63 8.26 -16.49
CA SER A 152 -7.17 8.91 -17.69
C SER A 152 -7.48 10.39 -17.48
N PHE A 153 -7.98 10.75 -16.30
CA PHE A 153 -8.26 12.13 -15.90
C PHE A 153 -6.99 12.89 -15.48
N ASN A 154 -5.86 12.17 -15.32
CA ASN A 154 -4.61 12.70 -14.79
C ASN A 154 -4.82 13.39 -13.43
N THR A 155 -5.57 12.73 -12.54
CA THR A 155 -5.77 13.16 -11.15
C THR A 155 -5.07 12.19 -10.20
N ASP A 156 -4.44 12.73 -9.18
CA ASP A 156 -3.79 12.00 -8.09
C ASP A 156 -4.72 11.76 -6.89
N SER A 157 -5.96 12.28 -6.96
CA SER A 157 -6.92 12.25 -5.86
C SER A 157 -8.29 11.68 -6.25
N ILE A 158 -8.93 11.06 -5.25
CA ILE A 158 -10.32 10.59 -5.26
C ILE A 158 -11.11 11.37 -4.22
N GLN A 159 -12.31 11.80 -4.58
CA GLN A 159 -13.19 12.55 -3.68
C GLN A 159 -14.15 11.61 -2.98
N VAL A 160 -14.19 11.67 -1.65
CA VAL A 160 -15.30 11.17 -0.85
C VAL A 160 -16.18 12.36 -0.50
N LEU A 161 -17.38 12.41 -1.06
CA LEU A 161 -18.34 13.48 -0.81
C LEU A 161 -19.33 13.04 0.27
N PHE A 162 -19.53 13.89 1.28
CA PHE A 162 -20.47 13.67 2.37
C PHE A 162 -21.73 14.51 2.21
N GLU A 163 -22.89 13.83 2.24
CA GLU A 163 -24.22 14.39 2.06
C GLU A 163 -25.10 13.93 3.24
N GLY A 164 -24.81 14.44 4.43
CA GLY A 164 -25.52 14.14 5.68
C GLY A 164 -25.18 12.75 6.22
N GLU A 165 -26.13 11.83 6.11
CA GLU A 165 -26.03 10.44 6.59
C GLU A 165 -25.42 9.48 5.54
N THR A 166 -25.03 10.02 4.38
CA THR A 166 -24.49 9.22 3.30
C THR A 166 -23.23 9.83 2.71
N ALA A 167 -22.38 8.97 2.14
CA ALA A 167 -21.21 9.36 1.39
C ALA A 167 -21.18 8.71 0.00
N SER A 168 -20.36 9.26 -0.88
CA SER A 168 -20.11 8.73 -2.22
C SER A 168 -18.64 8.89 -2.62
N ILE A 169 -18.13 7.96 -3.43
CA ILE A 169 -16.76 7.96 -3.93
C ILE A 169 -16.77 8.34 -5.41
N LYS A 170 -16.06 9.42 -5.76
CA LYS A 170 -16.08 10.06 -7.07
C LYS A 170 -14.68 10.48 -7.52
N ALA A 171 -14.52 10.69 -8.81
CA ALA A 171 -13.35 11.37 -9.40
C ALA A 171 -13.83 12.52 -10.28
N ALA A 172 -13.11 13.64 -10.25
CA ALA A 172 -13.34 14.75 -11.15
C ALA A 172 -12.01 15.39 -11.56
N THR A 173 -11.97 15.99 -12.74
CA THR A 173 -10.85 16.84 -13.17
C THR A 173 -10.87 18.17 -12.43
N GLN A 174 -9.72 18.85 -12.34
CA GLN A 174 -9.63 20.18 -11.70
C GLN A 174 -10.55 21.22 -12.38
N ALA A 175 -10.74 21.11 -13.70
CA ALA A 175 -11.64 21.97 -14.46
C ALA A 175 -13.13 21.62 -14.27
N LYS A 176 -13.44 20.55 -13.54
CA LYS A 176 -14.79 20.02 -13.30
C LYS A 176 -15.56 19.70 -14.59
N ASP A 177 -14.85 19.42 -15.69
CA ASP A 177 -15.42 19.12 -17.01
C ASP A 177 -15.58 17.60 -17.26
N GLN A 178 -14.92 16.77 -16.46
CA GLN A 178 -15.04 15.32 -16.47
C GLN A 178 -15.29 14.82 -15.06
N PHE A 179 -16.21 13.87 -14.91
CA PHE A 179 -16.59 13.29 -13.62
C PHE A 179 -16.93 11.80 -13.75
N ALA A 180 -16.70 11.06 -12.68
CA ALA A 180 -17.08 9.66 -12.55
C ALA A 180 -17.55 9.39 -11.12
N ASN A 181 -18.65 8.64 -11.00
CA ASN A 181 -19.17 8.16 -9.71
C ASN A 181 -18.92 6.66 -9.63
N PHE A 182 -18.27 6.20 -8.56
CA PHE A 182 -17.91 4.80 -8.38
C PHE A 182 -18.83 4.10 -7.39
N VAL A 183 -19.08 4.74 -6.25
CA VAL A 183 -19.90 4.22 -5.16
C VAL A 183 -20.79 5.34 -4.64
N THR A 184 -22.04 5.01 -4.32
CA THR A 184 -23.05 5.96 -3.80
C THR A 184 -23.81 5.33 -2.65
N GLY A 185 -24.26 6.15 -1.70
CA GLY A 185 -25.11 5.69 -0.61
C GLY A 185 -24.35 4.88 0.44
N ILE A 186 -23.07 5.19 0.66
CA ILE A 186 -22.31 4.63 1.78
C ILE A 186 -22.87 5.25 3.06
N THR A 187 -23.45 4.45 3.95
CA THR A 187 -23.95 4.95 5.23
C THR A 187 -22.80 5.51 6.08
N THR A 188 -22.98 6.69 6.65
CA THR A 188 -22.04 7.27 7.60
C THR A 188 -22.52 7.06 9.03
N ASN A 189 -21.60 6.87 9.97
CA ASN A 189 -21.92 6.84 11.41
C ASN A 189 -21.93 8.26 12.02
N MET A 190 -21.43 9.24 11.28
CA MET A 190 -21.39 10.65 11.64
C MET A 190 -22.10 11.48 10.57
N ILE A 191 -22.87 12.48 10.99
CA ILE A 191 -23.51 13.42 10.05
C ILE A 191 -22.47 14.44 9.61
N LEU A 192 -22.15 14.42 8.32
CA LEU A 192 -21.22 15.33 7.68
C LEU A 192 -21.93 15.96 6.47
N GLU A 193 -22.12 17.27 6.49
CA GLU A 193 -22.85 18.00 5.45
C GLU A 193 -21.90 18.90 4.67
N ASP A 194 -22.10 18.94 3.35
CA ASP A 194 -21.46 19.85 2.41
C ASP A 194 -19.93 19.89 2.56
N CYS A 195 -19.33 18.70 2.62
CA CYS A 195 -17.89 18.57 2.70
C CYS A 195 -17.39 17.34 1.95
N SER A 196 -16.10 17.38 1.64
CA SER A 196 -15.43 16.29 0.96
C SER A 196 -14.04 16.02 1.50
N ALA A 197 -13.58 14.78 1.33
CA ALA A 197 -12.21 14.37 1.61
C ALA A 197 -11.51 13.93 0.32
N LEU A 198 -10.26 14.35 0.16
CA LEU A 198 -9.42 14.00 -1.00
C LEU A 198 -8.47 12.85 -0.63
N LEU A 199 -8.84 11.63 -1.04
CA LEU A 199 -8.05 10.41 -0.88
C LEU A 199 -6.91 10.35 -1.90
N SER A 200 -5.76 9.80 -1.48
CA SER A 200 -4.72 9.39 -2.42
C SER A 200 -5.22 8.28 -3.34
N THR A 201 -4.75 8.28 -4.58
CA THR A 201 -5.05 7.22 -5.57
C THR A 201 -4.25 5.94 -5.35
N ILE A 202 -3.18 5.99 -4.55
CA ILE A 202 -2.26 4.86 -4.32
C ILE A 202 -2.98 3.57 -3.88
N PRO A 203 -3.90 3.58 -2.89
CA PRO A 203 -4.57 2.36 -2.42
C PRO A 203 -5.42 1.67 -3.50
N PHE A 204 -5.85 2.40 -4.53
CA PHE A 204 -6.64 1.85 -5.62
C PHE A 204 -5.76 1.34 -6.78
N GLY A 205 -4.48 1.70 -6.78
CA GLY A 205 -3.51 1.30 -7.80
C GLY A 205 -2.84 -0.05 -7.54
N ILE A 206 -2.97 -0.59 -6.33
CA ILE A 206 -2.35 -1.86 -5.94
C ILE A 206 -3.13 -3.07 -6.47
N ASP A 207 -2.39 -4.10 -6.84
CA ASP A 207 -2.92 -5.44 -7.15
C ASP A 207 -3.32 -6.16 -5.85
N HIS A 208 -4.41 -6.91 -5.90
CA HIS A 208 -5.00 -7.63 -4.76
C HIS A 208 -5.98 -8.72 -5.24
N ASP A 209 -6.24 -9.72 -4.38
CA ASP A 209 -7.08 -10.88 -4.71
C ASP A 209 -8.44 -10.87 -4.00
N THR A 210 -8.60 -10.04 -2.97
CA THR A 210 -9.85 -9.90 -2.20
C THR A 210 -10.40 -8.48 -2.30
N ASP A 211 -11.69 -8.31 -2.00
CA ASP A 211 -12.26 -6.98 -1.83
C ASP A 211 -11.43 -6.16 -0.81
N VAL A 212 -11.34 -4.85 -1.04
CA VAL A 212 -10.61 -3.93 -0.18
C VAL A 212 -11.57 -3.37 0.86
N GLU A 213 -11.35 -3.72 2.12
CA GLU A 213 -12.06 -3.13 3.25
C GLU A 213 -11.59 -1.68 3.43
N PHE A 214 -12.45 -0.72 3.11
CA PHE A 214 -12.17 0.71 3.26
C PHE A 214 -12.87 1.27 4.49
N LYS A 215 -12.08 1.85 5.39
CA LYS A 215 -12.55 2.56 6.59
C LYS A 215 -12.01 3.96 6.61
N MET A 216 -12.85 4.91 7.03
CA MET A 216 -12.48 6.30 7.23
C MET A 216 -12.85 6.74 8.63
N PHE A 217 -11.91 7.37 9.33
CA PHE A 217 -12.04 7.85 10.70
C PHE A 217 -11.82 9.36 10.76
N LYS A 218 -12.54 10.07 11.63
CA LYS A 218 -12.30 11.48 11.95
C LYS A 218 -11.10 11.57 12.89
N ASP A 219 -10.17 12.50 12.64
CA ASP A 219 -9.18 12.87 13.65
C ASP A 219 -9.83 13.83 14.66
N VAL A 220 -9.75 13.52 15.95
CA VAL A 220 -10.38 14.32 17.01
C VAL A 220 -9.75 15.69 17.22
N THR A 221 -8.53 15.89 16.71
CA THR A 221 -7.75 17.11 16.92
C THR A 221 -7.71 18.03 15.71
N GLN A 222 -8.03 17.52 14.52
CA GLN A 222 -7.83 18.20 13.23
C GLN A 222 -8.97 17.89 12.27
N ASP A 223 -9.25 18.80 11.33
CA ASP A 223 -10.19 18.55 10.22
C ASP A 223 -9.54 17.70 9.12
N ILE A 224 -9.10 16.51 9.53
CA ILE A 224 -8.57 15.48 8.65
C ILE A 224 -9.33 14.17 8.90
N SER A 225 -9.30 13.32 7.90
CA SER A 225 -9.68 11.92 7.98
C SER A 225 -8.43 11.04 7.95
N LEU A 226 -8.47 9.97 8.73
CA LEU A 226 -7.52 8.86 8.68
C LEU A 226 -8.20 7.72 7.92
N ASN A 227 -7.53 7.18 6.91
CA ASN A 227 -8.13 6.17 6.04
C ASN A 227 -7.34 4.89 6.14
N LYS A 228 -8.05 3.76 6.22
CA LYS A 228 -7.49 2.41 6.24
C LYS A 228 -8.05 1.63 5.06
N PHE A 229 -7.16 0.97 4.33
CA PHE A 229 -7.48 0.04 3.25
C PHE A 229 -6.82 -1.28 3.58
N GLU A 230 -7.61 -2.35 3.73
CA GLU A 230 -7.11 -3.69 4.03
C GLU A 230 -7.54 -4.68 2.95
N THR A 231 -6.61 -5.52 2.51
CA THR A 231 -6.86 -6.55 1.50
C THR A 231 -5.77 -7.63 1.57
N ASN A 232 -5.91 -8.69 0.78
CA ASN A 232 -4.93 -9.76 0.67
C ASN A 232 -4.41 -9.92 -0.77
N LEU A 233 -3.18 -10.41 -0.87
CA LEU A 233 -2.56 -10.88 -2.10
C LEU A 233 -1.95 -12.26 -1.84
N GLY A 234 -2.57 -13.31 -2.37
CA GLY A 234 -2.35 -14.67 -1.91
C GLY A 234 -2.56 -14.75 -0.39
N ASP A 235 -1.55 -15.26 0.32
CA ASP A 235 -1.52 -15.33 1.79
C ASP A 235 -1.00 -14.05 2.46
N ILE A 236 -0.61 -13.02 1.70
CA ILE A 236 -0.01 -11.79 2.21
C ILE A 236 -1.11 -10.79 2.57
N ASN A 237 -1.17 -10.37 3.84
CA ASN A 237 -2.03 -9.29 4.26
C ASN A 237 -1.40 -7.92 3.95
N MET A 238 -2.18 -7.02 3.36
CA MET A 238 -1.77 -5.67 3.02
C MET A 238 -2.70 -4.66 3.68
N LYS A 239 -2.09 -3.70 4.36
CA LYS A 239 -2.75 -2.54 4.96
C LYS A 239 -2.12 -1.27 4.42
N ILE A 240 -2.95 -0.35 3.92
CA ILE A 240 -2.52 0.97 3.47
C ILE A 240 -3.25 2.02 4.30
N LEU A 241 -2.47 2.92 4.89
CA LEU A 241 -2.94 4.01 5.72
C LEU A 241 -2.66 5.33 5.03
N THR A 242 -3.68 6.18 4.91
CA THR A 242 -3.55 7.52 4.31
C THR A 242 -4.23 8.57 5.17
N ARG A 243 -3.93 9.84 4.91
CA ARG A 243 -4.60 10.97 5.54
C ARG A 243 -5.14 11.90 4.48
N SER A 244 -6.31 12.47 4.74
CA SER A 244 -6.97 13.38 3.82
C SER A 244 -7.57 14.55 4.58
N ALA A 245 -7.38 15.77 4.09
CA ALA A 245 -8.09 16.92 4.65
C ALA A 245 -9.60 16.78 4.39
N ILE A 246 -10.41 17.13 5.38
CA ILE A 246 -11.86 17.31 5.21
C ILE A 246 -12.09 18.78 4.91
N VAL A 247 -12.60 19.07 3.73
CA VAL A 247 -12.78 20.44 3.23
C VAL A 247 -14.27 20.68 3.04
N LYS A 248 -14.75 21.83 3.50
CA LYS A 248 -16.12 22.26 3.18
C LYS A 248 -16.21 22.59 1.71
N ASP A 249 -17.28 22.12 1.07
CA ASP A 249 -17.55 22.50 -0.30
C ASP A 249 -18.08 23.95 -0.27
N GLU A 250 -17.41 24.85 -1.01
CA GLU A 250 -17.90 26.21 -1.22
C GLU A 250 -18.94 26.18 -2.36
N ASP A 251 -20.15 26.71 -2.09
CA ASP A 251 -21.23 26.92 -3.08
C ASP A 251 -20.77 27.71 -4.32
#